data_AF-A0A949YEY7-F1
#
_entry.id   AF-A0A949YEY7-F1
#
_cell.length_a   1.000
_cell.length_b   1.000
_cell.length_c   1.000
_cell.angle_alpha   90.00
_cell.angle_beta   90.00
_cell.angle_gamma   90.00
#
_symmetry.space_group_name_H-M   'P 1'
#
loop_
_entity.id
_entity.type
_entity.pdbx_description
1 polymer ?
#
loop_
_entity_poly.entity_id
_entity_poly.type
_entity_poly.pdbx_seq_one_letter_code
_entity_poly.pdbx_strand_id
1 'polypeptide(L)'
;MNTTVPKRRRRHRSRRSGIWWLPLTIRISLWLGVVALVTVVVTLLMNGGFDDPNPQSKTIQLTDQDIDPETTNLGKTYLHQNQVDQRLAFYLWSEAQHRLPADTLTEVRNALTHGAVTLASGGLVKEMSEDLDQGRVAAYTIWFEPGDQHATGAVNLVLNGAELGQYPVGPDRYAITFYAKTGSVLHLQIAAAADSKPVVFRAATATSEAVTRKLSAGKTDSWDMLVQQTYEVHNP
;
A
#
# COMPACT_ATOMS: atom_id res chain seq x y z
N MET A 1 -65.85 -33.91 -49.85
CA MET A 1 -64.60 -33.87 -49.05
C MET A 1 -64.28 -32.41 -48.82
N ASN A 2 -64.11 -31.83 -47.63
CA ASN A 2 -63.88 -32.36 -46.28
C ASN A 2 -64.67 -31.54 -45.24
N THR A 3 -65.13 -32.26 -44.23
CA THR A 3 -65.94 -31.83 -43.10
C THR A 3 -65.15 -31.04 -42.06
N THR A 4 -65.78 -30.00 -41.53
CA THR A 4 -65.34 -29.14 -40.43
C THR A 4 -65.34 -29.87 -39.08
N VAL A 5 -64.23 -29.81 -38.34
CA VAL A 5 -64.10 -30.29 -36.94
C VAL A 5 -63.80 -29.08 -36.03
N PRO A 6 -64.42 -28.97 -34.84
CA PRO A 6 -64.40 -27.74 -34.06
C PRO A 6 -63.17 -27.55 -33.15
N LYS A 7 -62.87 -26.26 -32.91
CA LYS A 7 -61.82 -25.64 -32.08
C LYS A 7 -61.93 -26.04 -30.59
N ARG A 8 -60.90 -26.69 -30.02
CA ARG A 8 -60.71 -26.80 -28.55
C ARG A 8 -59.59 -25.86 -28.07
N ARG A 9 -59.95 -24.88 -27.23
CA ARG A 9 -59.02 -24.01 -26.50
C ARG A 9 -58.25 -24.81 -25.43
N ARG A 10 -56.93 -24.90 -25.53
CA ARG A 10 -56.06 -25.32 -24.42
C ARG A 10 -55.86 -24.14 -23.47
N ARG A 11 -56.23 -24.33 -22.20
CA ARG A 11 -55.97 -23.36 -21.11
C ARG A 11 -54.48 -23.39 -20.76
N HIS A 12 -53.80 -22.27 -20.91
CA HIS A 12 -52.49 -22.01 -20.32
C HIS A 12 -52.65 -21.92 -18.79
N ARG A 13 -52.08 -22.86 -18.03
CA ARG A 13 -51.94 -22.76 -16.57
C ARG A 13 -50.70 -21.91 -16.27
N SER A 14 -50.88 -20.70 -15.76
CA SER A 14 -49.78 -19.92 -15.18
C SER A 14 -49.34 -20.57 -13.86
N ARG A 15 -48.09 -21.03 -13.77
CA ARG A 15 -47.45 -21.33 -12.48
C ARG A 15 -46.93 -20.00 -11.91
N ARG A 16 -47.71 -19.38 -11.02
CA ARG A 16 -47.26 -18.25 -10.18
C ARG A 16 -46.57 -18.81 -8.92
N SER A 17 -45.32 -18.39 -8.72
CA SER A 17 -44.63 -18.08 -7.46
C SER A 17 -44.99 -18.88 -6.19
N GLY A 18 -44.15 -19.85 -5.84
CA GLY A 18 -44.20 -20.63 -4.60
C GLY A 18 -43.50 -19.96 -3.40
N ILE A 19 -43.91 -18.74 -3.02
CA ILE A 19 -43.37 -18.07 -1.82
C ILE A 19 -44.46 -17.83 -0.75
N TRP A 20 -45.72 -18.16 -1.04
CA TRP A 20 -46.85 -17.76 -0.19
C TRP A 20 -47.18 -18.67 1.01
N TRP A 21 -46.50 -19.82 1.19
CA TRP A 21 -46.87 -20.82 2.20
C TRP A 21 -45.91 -20.93 3.41
N LEU A 22 -45.05 -19.93 3.64
CA LEU A 22 -44.22 -19.90 4.86
C LEU A 22 -45.00 -19.22 6.00
N PRO A 23 -45.08 -19.84 7.20
CA PRO A 23 -45.76 -19.27 8.36
C PRO A 23 -45.12 -17.93 8.76
N LEU A 24 -45.97 -16.99 9.17
CA LEU A 24 -45.62 -15.57 9.39
C LEU A 24 -44.42 -15.38 10.35
N THR A 25 -44.29 -16.26 11.34
CA THR A 25 -43.20 -16.26 12.34
C THR A 25 -41.83 -16.51 11.72
N ILE A 26 -41.74 -17.43 10.75
CA ILE A 26 -40.49 -17.72 10.03
C ILE A 26 -40.09 -16.51 9.17
N ARG A 27 -41.06 -15.83 8.55
CA ARG A 27 -40.77 -14.60 7.78
C ARG A 27 -40.22 -13.49 8.68
N ILE A 28 -40.83 -13.27 9.85
CA ILE A 28 -40.39 -12.21 10.79
C ILE A 28 -38.97 -12.50 11.29
N SER A 29 -38.66 -13.74 11.70
CA SER A 29 -37.30 -14.10 12.12
C SER A 29 -36.28 -14.00 11.00
N LEU A 30 -36.65 -14.33 9.76
CA LEU A 30 -35.78 -14.17 8.60
C LEU A 30 -35.50 -12.70 8.31
N TRP A 31 -36.51 -11.83 8.36
CA TRP A 31 -36.35 -10.38 8.19
C TRP A 31 -35.54 -9.76 9.33
N LEU A 32 -35.75 -10.18 10.58
CA LEU A 32 -34.93 -9.73 11.71
C LEU A 32 -33.47 -10.18 11.58
N GLY A 33 -33.21 -11.40 11.12
CA GLY A 33 -31.87 -11.89 10.82
C GLY A 33 -31.19 -11.10 9.69
N VAL A 34 -31.93 -10.79 8.62
CA VAL A 34 -31.42 -9.94 7.52
C VAL A 34 -31.16 -8.52 7.98
N VAL A 35 -32.06 -7.92 8.77
CA VAL A 35 -31.87 -6.56 9.29
C VAL A 35 -30.65 -6.53 10.23
N ALA A 36 -30.49 -7.53 11.11
CA ALA A 36 -29.32 -7.64 11.97
C ALA A 36 -28.01 -7.84 11.18
N LEU A 37 -28.04 -8.65 10.11
CA LEU A 37 -26.89 -8.83 9.24
C LEU A 37 -26.57 -7.53 8.49
N VAL A 38 -27.58 -6.84 7.96
CA VAL A 38 -27.42 -5.55 7.26
C VAL A 38 -26.91 -4.50 8.23
N THR A 39 -27.42 -4.41 9.46
CA THR A 39 -26.86 -3.50 10.45
C THR A 39 -25.43 -3.86 10.74
N VAL A 40 -25.06 -5.12 11.02
CA VAL A 40 -23.66 -5.52 11.26
C VAL A 40 -22.75 -5.20 10.07
N VAL A 41 -23.18 -5.45 8.84
CA VAL A 41 -22.44 -5.10 7.62
C VAL A 41 -22.32 -3.58 7.49
N VAL A 42 -23.38 -2.83 7.76
CA VAL A 42 -23.37 -1.36 7.76
C VAL A 42 -22.49 -0.82 8.89
N THR A 43 -22.51 -1.36 10.10
CA THR A 43 -21.60 -0.94 11.18
C THR A 43 -20.16 -1.32 10.87
N LEU A 44 -19.90 -2.45 10.21
CA LEU A 44 -18.56 -2.81 9.74
C LEU A 44 -18.07 -1.90 8.60
N LEU A 45 -18.96 -1.49 7.70
CA LEU A 45 -18.66 -0.53 6.64
C LEU A 45 -18.51 0.90 7.19
N MET A 46 -19.30 1.31 8.18
CA MET A 46 -19.23 2.63 8.82
C MET A 46 -18.10 2.73 9.84
N ASN A 47 -17.74 1.65 10.54
CA ASN A 47 -16.51 1.59 11.35
C ASN A 47 -15.26 1.26 10.50
N GLY A 48 -15.43 0.98 9.21
CA GLY A 48 -14.38 0.50 8.31
C GLY A 48 -14.10 1.38 7.08
N GLY A 49 -14.82 2.48 6.86
CA GLY A 49 -14.67 3.34 5.68
C GLY A 49 -14.17 4.73 6.06
N PHE A 50 -12.87 4.99 5.93
CA PHE A 50 -12.33 5.82 4.84
C PHE A 50 -12.97 7.21 4.78
N ASP A 51 -12.34 8.18 5.45
CA ASP A 51 -12.61 9.62 5.30
C ASP A 51 -12.12 10.18 3.95
N ASP A 52 -11.78 9.34 2.98
CA ASP A 52 -11.14 9.82 1.76
C ASP A 52 -11.93 9.50 0.48
N PRO A 53 -12.71 10.47 -0.03
CA PRO A 53 -13.50 10.31 -1.25
C PRO A 53 -12.66 10.37 -2.54
N ASN A 54 -11.34 10.59 -2.49
CA ASN A 54 -10.53 10.75 -3.70
C ASN A 54 -9.29 9.83 -3.73
N PRO A 55 -9.31 8.68 -4.45
CA PRO A 55 -8.16 7.79 -4.56
C PRO A 55 -6.94 8.45 -5.26
N GLN A 56 -7.11 9.48 -6.10
CA GLN A 56 -5.98 10.19 -6.70
C GLN A 56 -5.20 11.04 -5.69
N SER A 57 -5.82 11.40 -4.55
CA SER A 57 -5.12 12.09 -3.46
C SER A 57 -4.15 11.19 -2.69
N LYS A 58 -4.10 9.89 -3.04
CA LYS A 58 -3.23 8.87 -2.43
C LYS A 58 -2.04 8.49 -3.30
N THR A 59 -1.79 9.24 -4.37
CA THR A 59 -0.64 9.01 -5.25
C THR A 59 0.38 10.14 -5.08
N ILE A 60 1.60 9.80 -4.69
CA ILE A 60 2.74 10.73 -4.64
C ILE A 60 3.58 10.51 -5.89
N GLN A 61 3.96 11.59 -6.57
CA GLN A 61 4.96 11.52 -7.63
C GLN A 61 6.33 11.83 -7.02
N LEU A 62 7.30 10.95 -7.25
CA LEU A 62 8.69 11.12 -6.86
C LEU A 62 9.48 11.44 -8.11
N THR A 63 10.11 12.60 -8.12
CA THR A 63 10.84 13.16 -9.26
C THR A 63 12.32 13.32 -8.93
N ASP A 64 13.11 13.77 -9.90
CA ASP A 64 14.54 14.02 -9.74
C ASP A 64 14.86 15.03 -8.61
N GLN A 65 13.93 15.95 -8.32
CA GLN A 65 14.09 16.94 -7.24
C GLN A 65 13.88 16.35 -5.84
N ASP A 66 13.30 15.15 -5.76
CA ASP A 66 13.04 14.44 -4.51
C ASP A 66 14.17 13.47 -4.15
N ILE A 67 15.20 13.40 -5.00
CA ILE A 67 16.41 12.59 -4.77
C ILE A 67 17.26 13.24 -3.68
N ASP A 68 17.69 12.44 -2.72
CA ASP A 68 18.76 12.78 -1.79
C ASP A 68 20.11 12.32 -2.38
N PRO A 69 20.92 13.24 -2.93
CA PRO A 69 22.19 12.89 -3.57
C PRO A 69 23.24 12.39 -2.57
N GLU A 70 23.19 12.86 -1.32
CA GLU A 70 24.15 12.45 -0.29
C GLU A 70 23.90 11.00 0.11
N THR A 71 22.64 10.65 0.41
CA THR A 71 22.28 9.27 0.70
C THR A 71 22.53 8.37 -0.51
N THR A 72 22.22 8.82 -1.72
CA THR A 72 22.45 8.02 -2.94
C THR A 72 23.93 7.67 -3.11
N ASN A 73 24.83 8.64 -2.93
CA ASN A 73 26.27 8.41 -3.02
C ASN A 73 26.83 7.55 -1.87
N LEU A 74 26.26 7.71 -0.66
CA LEU A 74 26.60 6.85 0.46
C LEU A 74 26.22 5.39 0.19
N GLY A 75 25.05 5.16 -0.43
CA GLY A 75 24.62 3.83 -0.86
C GLY A 75 25.61 3.15 -1.79
N LYS A 76 26.08 3.87 -2.82
CA LYS A 76 27.14 3.39 -3.73
C LYS A 76 28.39 2.97 -2.95
N THR A 77 28.83 3.82 -2.03
CA THR A 77 30.02 3.57 -1.21
C THR A 77 29.87 2.29 -0.37
N TYR A 78 28.72 2.10 0.26
CA TYR A 78 28.46 0.89 1.06
C TYR A 78 28.44 -0.37 0.19
N LEU A 79 27.74 -0.37 -0.94
CA LEU A 79 27.69 -1.55 -1.81
C LEU A 79 29.07 -1.92 -2.36
N HIS A 80 29.92 -0.95 -2.72
CA HIS A 80 31.31 -1.21 -3.11
C HIS A 80 32.17 -1.81 -1.99
N GLN A 81 31.81 -1.56 -0.73
CA GLN A 81 32.46 -2.14 0.45
C GLN A 81 31.82 -3.45 0.90
N ASN A 82 30.87 -4.01 0.14
CA ASN A 82 30.03 -5.16 0.52
C ASN A 82 29.29 -4.94 1.86
N GLN A 83 28.93 -3.69 2.14
CA GLN A 83 28.14 -3.29 3.29
C GLN A 83 26.75 -2.88 2.84
N VAL A 84 25.79 -3.05 3.74
CA VAL A 84 24.39 -2.70 3.49
C VAL A 84 23.89 -1.94 4.71
N ASP A 85 23.49 -0.69 4.51
CA ASP A 85 22.76 0.06 5.55
C ASP A 85 21.30 -0.38 5.59
N GLN A 86 20.55 0.09 6.59
CA GLN A 86 19.14 -0.31 6.75
C GLN A 86 18.29 0.00 5.51
N ARG A 87 18.57 1.10 4.80
CA ARG A 87 17.80 1.55 3.63
C ARG A 87 18.07 0.66 2.41
N LEU A 88 19.33 0.34 2.17
CA LEU A 88 19.74 -0.64 1.15
C LEU A 88 19.16 -2.03 1.49
N ALA A 89 19.18 -2.42 2.76
CA ALA A 89 18.64 -3.70 3.23
C ALA A 89 17.15 -3.83 2.91
N PHE A 90 16.36 -2.78 3.11
CA PHE A 90 14.94 -2.78 2.74
C PHE A 90 14.71 -2.99 1.26
N TYR A 91 15.44 -2.26 0.41
CA TYR A 91 15.34 -2.41 -1.04
C TYR A 91 15.72 -3.82 -1.48
N LEU A 92 16.88 -4.31 -1.03
CA LEU A 92 17.39 -5.64 -1.37
C LEU A 92 16.47 -6.75 -0.85
N TRP A 93 15.84 -6.57 0.30
CA TRP A 93 14.87 -7.50 0.85
C TRP A 93 13.60 -7.56 -0.01
N SER A 94 13.05 -6.41 -0.42
CA SER A 94 11.89 -6.36 -1.31
C SER A 94 12.19 -7.07 -2.64
N GLU A 95 13.34 -6.79 -3.26
CA GLU A 95 13.77 -7.46 -4.48
C GLU A 95 13.98 -8.98 -4.29
N ALA A 96 14.58 -9.38 -3.15
CA ALA A 96 14.78 -10.77 -2.81
C ALA A 96 13.45 -11.53 -2.73
N GLN A 97 12.45 -10.98 -2.05
CA GLN A 97 11.14 -11.61 -1.90
C GLN A 97 10.44 -11.89 -3.25
N HIS A 98 10.71 -11.07 -4.26
CA HIS A 98 10.12 -11.22 -5.60
C HIS A 98 10.87 -12.20 -6.50
N ARG A 99 12.18 -12.38 -6.28
CA ARG A 99 13.08 -13.02 -7.25
C ARG A 99 13.73 -14.30 -6.75
N LEU A 100 13.90 -14.43 -5.44
CA LEU A 100 14.62 -15.54 -4.83
C LEU A 100 13.66 -16.62 -4.31
N PRO A 101 14.07 -17.90 -4.37
CA PRO A 101 13.28 -18.99 -3.84
C PRO A 101 13.24 -18.96 -2.30
N ALA A 102 12.15 -19.47 -1.73
CA ALA A 102 11.84 -19.33 -0.30
C ALA A 102 12.88 -19.93 0.65
N ASP A 103 13.58 -20.98 0.22
CA ASP A 103 14.68 -21.62 0.94
C ASP A 103 15.89 -20.69 1.14
N THR A 104 16.14 -19.77 0.21
CA THR A 104 17.24 -18.79 0.30
C THR A 104 16.85 -17.49 1.03
N LEU A 105 15.55 -17.18 1.12
CA LEU A 105 15.08 -15.94 1.74
C LEU A 105 15.47 -15.82 3.22
N THR A 106 15.55 -16.93 3.95
CA THR A 106 15.94 -16.89 5.37
C THR A 106 17.40 -16.47 5.56
N GLU A 107 18.29 -17.00 4.72
CA GLU A 107 19.71 -16.62 4.72
C GLU A 107 19.88 -15.15 4.38
N VAL A 108 19.22 -14.70 3.29
CA VAL A 108 19.28 -13.31 2.82
C VAL A 108 18.73 -12.36 3.88
N ARG A 109 17.58 -12.66 4.49
CA ARG A 109 17.00 -11.85 5.56
C ARG A 109 17.97 -11.67 6.72
N ASN A 110 18.57 -12.77 7.18
CA ASN A 110 19.50 -12.74 8.30
C ASN A 110 20.73 -11.89 7.96
N ALA A 111 21.29 -12.02 6.76
CA ALA A 111 22.44 -11.23 6.34
C ALA A 111 22.11 -9.72 6.28
N LEU A 112 21.01 -9.35 5.63
CA LEU A 112 20.58 -7.96 5.49
C LEU A 112 20.27 -7.30 6.85
N THR A 113 19.74 -8.06 7.81
CA THR A 113 19.49 -7.57 9.18
C THR A 113 20.80 -7.20 9.91
N HIS A 114 21.91 -7.84 9.56
CA HIS A 114 23.24 -7.54 10.11
C HIS A 114 24.08 -6.65 9.18
N GLY A 115 23.48 -6.07 8.15
CA GLY A 115 24.14 -5.20 7.17
C GLY A 115 25.17 -5.91 6.28
N ALA A 116 25.01 -7.22 6.09
CA ALA A 116 25.94 -8.07 5.36
C ALA A 116 25.35 -8.59 4.04
N VAL A 117 26.24 -8.91 3.10
CA VAL A 117 25.92 -9.52 1.80
C VAL A 117 26.30 -11.01 1.83
N THR A 118 25.47 -11.85 1.21
CA THR A 118 25.72 -13.29 1.04
C THR A 118 25.88 -13.65 -0.43
N LEU A 119 26.34 -14.87 -0.71
CA LEU A 119 26.37 -15.39 -2.08
C LEU A 119 24.98 -15.38 -2.72
N ALA A 120 23.93 -15.70 -1.96
CA ALA A 120 22.55 -15.71 -2.44
C ALA A 120 22.03 -14.31 -2.82
N SER A 121 22.48 -13.25 -2.13
CA SER A 121 22.10 -11.86 -2.40
C SER A 121 23.08 -11.12 -3.34
N GLY A 122 24.24 -11.72 -3.66
CA GLY A 122 25.30 -11.07 -4.44
C GLY A 122 24.84 -10.62 -5.83
N GLY A 123 23.96 -11.38 -6.49
CA GLY A 123 23.36 -10.95 -7.77
C GLY A 123 22.51 -9.69 -7.65
N LEU A 124 21.71 -9.59 -6.59
CA LEU A 124 20.85 -8.42 -6.32
C LEU A 124 21.69 -7.19 -5.95
N VAL A 125 22.73 -7.37 -5.13
CA VAL A 125 23.66 -6.31 -4.73
C VAL A 125 24.42 -5.77 -5.94
N LYS A 126 24.91 -6.66 -6.80
CA LYS A 126 25.60 -6.26 -8.03
C LYS A 126 24.67 -5.47 -8.95
N GLU A 127 23.46 -5.95 -9.18
CA GLU A 127 22.47 -5.25 -10.01
C GLU A 127 22.10 -3.90 -9.41
N MET A 128 21.89 -3.82 -8.10
CA MET A 128 21.60 -2.56 -7.42
C MET A 128 22.76 -1.55 -7.55
N SER A 129 24.01 -2.02 -7.44
CA SER A 129 25.18 -1.17 -7.64
C SER A 129 25.23 -0.63 -9.06
N GLU A 130 25.03 -1.48 -10.07
CA GLU A 130 24.97 -1.07 -11.48
C GLU A 130 23.82 -0.09 -11.74
N ASP A 131 22.65 -0.32 -11.12
CA ASP A 131 21.50 0.57 -11.21
C ASP A 131 21.76 1.94 -10.59
N LEU A 132 22.43 1.99 -9.43
CA LEU A 132 22.84 3.24 -8.80
C LEU A 132 23.86 4.00 -9.66
N ASP A 133 24.82 3.30 -10.27
CA ASP A 133 25.82 3.90 -11.15
C ASP A 133 25.20 4.49 -12.42
N GLN A 134 24.19 3.81 -12.97
CA GLN A 134 23.44 4.27 -14.13
C GLN A 134 22.30 5.25 -13.78
N GLY A 135 22.16 5.62 -12.51
CA GLY A 135 21.09 6.49 -12.03
C GLY A 135 19.67 5.89 -12.10
N ARG A 136 19.53 4.60 -12.42
CA ARG A 136 18.23 3.90 -12.48
C ARG A 136 17.64 3.64 -11.10
N VAL A 137 18.47 3.65 -10.07
CA VAL A 137 18.07 3.63 -8.66
C VAL A 137 18.65 4.86 -7.98
N ALA A 138 17.87 5.48 -7.11
CA ALA A 138 18.31 6.60 -6.29
C ALA A 138 17.62 6.55 -4.91
N ALA A 139 18.18 7.27 -3.95
CA ALA A 139 17.53 7.48 -2.66
C ALA A 139 16.55 8.65 -2.79
N TYR A 140 15.27 8.41 -2.49
CA TYR A 140 14.21 9.43 -2.50
C TYR A 140 13.81 9.79 -1.09
N THR A 141 13.51 11.06 -0.86
CA THR A 141 13.06 11.56 0.43
C THR A 141 11.62 12.02 0.37
N ILE A 142 10.80 11.49 1.29
CA ILE A 142 9.45 11.97 1.58
C ILE A 142 9.44 12.61 2.96
N TRP A 143 8.69 13.70 3.11
CA TRP A 143 8.54 14.44 4.36
C TRP A 143 7.17 14.18 4.97
N PHE A 144 7.14 13.97 6.27
CA PHE A 144 5.92 13.93 7.05
C PHE A 144 5.87 15.17 7.92
N GLU A 145 4.87 16.00 7.68
CA GLU A 145 4.59 17.23 8.42
C GLU A 145 3.40 17.02 9.35
N PRO A 146 3.38 17.68 10.52
CA PRO A 146 2.19 17.72 11.36
C PRO A 146 1.07 18.45 10.64
N GLY A 147 -0.12 17.84 10.58
CA GLY A 147 -1.30 18.49 10.00
C GLY A 147 -2.03 19.44 10.95
N ASP A 148 -1.66 19.46 12.23
CA ASP A 148 -2.13 20.39 13.27
C ASP A 148 -1.01 20.57 14.32
N GLN A 149 -0.90 21.75 14.92
CA GLN A 149 0.12 22.12 15.91
C GLN A 149 0.08 21.27 17.20
N HIS A 150 -0.93 20.40 17.34
CA HIS A 150 -1.13 19.52 18.49
C HIS A 150 -1.14 18.02 18.13
N ALA A 151 -0.79 17.66 16.89
CA ALA A 151 -0.72 16.26 16.48
C ALA A 151 0.38 15.55 17.27
N THR A 152 -0.02 14.60 18.12
CA THR A 152 0.89 13.79 18.95
C THR A 152 0.54 12.32 18.77
N GLY A 153 1.54 11.49 18.52
CA GLY A 153 1.37 10.05 18.37
C GLY A 153 2.54 9.39 17.65
N ALA A 154 2.28 8.21 17.10
CA ALA A 154 3.24 7.50 16.26
C ALA A 154 2.51 6.69 15.18
N VAL A 155 3.16 6.56 14.03
CA VAL A 155 2.69 5.75 12.91
C VAL A 155 3.69 4.64 12.63
N ASN A 156 3.19 3.45 12.32
CA ASN A 156 3.98 2.36 11.79
C ASN A 156 3.95 2.45 10.27
N LEU A 157 5.12 2.34 9.67
CA LEU A 157 5.28 2.48 8.23
C LEU A 157 5.72 1.15 7.63
N VAL A 158 5.05 0.78 6.54
CA VAL A 158 5.36 -0.42 5.77
C VAL A 158 5.48 -0.02 4.31
N LEU A 159 6.62 -0.31 3.69
CA LEU A 159 6.90 -0.01 2.29
C LEU A 159 7.04 -1.32 1.52
N ASN A 160 6.20 -1.53 0.51
CA ASN A 160 6.13 -2.78 -0.27
C ASN A 160 6.01 -4.05 0.62
N GLY A 161 5.33 -3.93 1.76
CA GLY A 161 5.19 -5.03 2.73
C GLY A 161 6.36 -5.20 3.70
N ALA A 162 7.44 -4.41 3.59
CA ALA A 162 8.54 -4.39 4.54
C ALA A 162 8.33 -3.31 5.61
N GLU A 163 8.44 -3.68 6.89
CA GLU A 163 8.29 -2.75 8.01
C GLU A 163 9.48 -1.78 8.08
N LEU A 164 9.24 -0.49 7.83
CA LEU A 164 10.23 0.57 8.03
C LEU A 164 10.41 0.90 9.52
N GLY A 165 9.39 0.64 10.33
CA GLY A 165 9.39 0.84 11.77
C GLY A 165 8.32 1.83 12.23
N GLN A 166 8.45 2.26 13.48
CA GLN A 166 7.56 3.22 14.11
C GLN A 166 8.17 4.61 14.12
N TYR A 167 7.42 5.59 13.64
CA TYR A 167 7.86 6.97 13.50
C TYR A 167 6.97 7.89 14.34
N PRO A 168 7.54 8.80 15.13
CA PRO A 168 6.76 9.75 15.91
C PRO A 168 6.08 10.76 14.98
N VAL A 169 4.84 11.11 15.31
CA VAL A 169 4.17 12.29 14.75
C VAL A 169 4.10 13.32 15.86
N GLY A 170 4.87 14.39 15.70
CA GLY A 170 5.03 15.45 16.68
C GLY A 170 5.05 16.83 16.01
N PRO A 171 5.47 17.88 16.73
CA PRO A 171 5.46 19.24 16.21
C PRO A 171 6.49 19.48 15.09
N ASP A 172 7.48 18.60 14.96
CA ASP A 172 8.53 18.71 13.97
C ASP A 172 8.24 17.83 12.76
N ARG A 173 8.61 18.33 11.58
CA ARG A 173 8.64 17.51 10.36
C ARG A 173 9.73 16.45 10.46
N TYR A 174 9.50 15.27 9.90
CA TYR A 174 10.53 14.25 9.75
C TYR A 174 10.57 13.74 8.31
N ALA A 175 11.76 13.29 7.89
CA ALA A 175 12.00 12.75 6.57
C ALA A 175 12.16 11.23 6.63
N ILE A 176 11.72 10.56 5.57
CA ILE A 176 12.03 9.16 5.31
C ILE A 176 12.73 9.09 3.98
N THR A 177 13.91 8.47 4.00
CA THR A 177 14.70 8.25 2.81
C THR A 177 14.76 6.76 2.52
N PHE A 178 14.42 6.36 1.30
CA PHE A 178 14.45 4.98 0.83
C PHE A 178 14.96 4.91 -0.60
N TYR A 179 15.52 3.76 -0.99
CA TYR A 179 15.93 3.54 -2.38
C TYR A 179 14.75 3.09 -3.22
N ALA A 180 14.67 3.58 -4.45
CA ALA A 180 13.67 3.17 -5.41
C ALA A 180 14.21 3.16 -6.83
N LYS A 181 13.68 2.25 -7.65
CA LYS A 181 14.00 2.14 -9.06
C LYS A 181 13.10 3.04 -9.89
N THR A 182 13.65 3.69 -10.90
CA THR A 182 12.92 4.52 -11.84
C THR A 182 11.85 3.70 -12.57
N GLY A 183 10.65 4.25 -12.68
CA GLY A 183 9.48 3.58 -13.26
C GLY A 183 8.80 2.58 -12.31
N SER A 184 9.29 2.41 -11.07
CA SER A 184 8.61 1.58 -10.07
C SER A 184 7.42 2.31 -9.46
N VAL A 185 6.46 1.49 -9.00
CA VAL A 185 5.37 1.93 -8.12
C VAL A 185 5.61 1.31 -6.77
N LEU A 186 5.68 2.13 -5.74
CA LEU A 186 5.85 1.69 -4.36
C LEU A 186 4.54 1.84 -3.59
N HIS A 187 4.27 0.90 -2.71
CA HIS A 187 3.09 0.90 -1.86
C HIS A 187 3.50 1.21 -0.42
N LEU A 188 3.13 2.40 0.06
CA LEU A 188 3.37 2.83 1.42
C LEU A 188 2.09 2.66 2.24
N GLN A 189 2.15 1.85 3.29
CA GLN A 189 1.09 1.74 4.29
C GLN A 189 1.50 2.48 5.56
N ILE A 190 0.55 3.24 6.11
CA ILE A 190 0.72 4.08 7.29
C ILE A 190 -0.34 3.65 8.29
N ALA A 191 0.07 3.05 9.40
CA ALA A 191 -0.86 2.59 10.43
C ALA A 191 -0.69 3.41 11.71
N ALA A 192 -1.77 3.95 12.26
CA ALA A 192 -1.74 4.60 13.56
C ALA A 192 -1.55 3.53 14.64
N ALA A 193 -0.65 3.78 15.61
CA ALA A 193 -0.48 2.87 16.73
C ALA A 193 -1.81 2.64 17.46
N ALA A 194 -2.05 1.42 17.94
CA ALA A 194 -3.34 1.00 18.50
C ALA A 194 -3.81 1.88 19.68
N ASP A 195 -2.87 2.40 20.47
CA ASP A 195 -3.14 3.24 21.65
C ASP A 195 -2.94 4.75 21.40
N SER A 196 -2.84 5.17 20.14
CA SER A 196 -2.61 6.58 19.79
C SER A 196 -3.90 7.39 19.73
N LYS A 197 -3.80 8.69 20.03
CA LYS A 197 -4.83 9.65 19.61
C LYS A 197 -4.87 9.69 18.07
N PRO A 198 -5.99 10.12 17.45
CA PRO A 198 -6.03 10.31 16.00
C PRO A 198 -4.84 11.14 15.53
N VAL A 199 -4.04 10.57 14.65
CA VAL A 199 -2.80 11.18 14.17
C VAL A 199 -3.12 11.99 12.93
N VAL A 200 -2.82 13.29 12.96
CA VAL A 200 -2.97 14.17 11.81
C VAL A 200 -1.60 14.40 11.20
N PHE A 201 -1.42 13.96 9.96
CA PHE A 201 -0.14 14.04 9.25
C PHE A 201 -0.35 14.49 7.81
N ARG A 202 0.71 14.98 7.20
CA ARG A 202 0.74 15.45 5.83
C ARG A 202 2.01 14.90 5.18
N ALA A 203 1.91 14.12 4.11
CA ALA A 203 3.08 13.55 3.42
C ALA A 203 3.41 14.35 2.14
N ALA A 204 4.59 14.95 2.11
CA ALA A 204 5.08 15.87 1.08
C ALA A 204 6.34 15.38 0.40
N THR A 205 6.57 15.86 -0.81
CA THR A 205 7.88 15.81 -1.46
C THR A 205 8.36 17.23 -1.69
N ALA A 206 9.54 17.42 -2.28
CA ALA A 206 9.97 18.76 -2.67
C ALA A 206 9.07 19.36 -3.76
N THR A 207 8.41 18.49 -4.54
CA THR A 207 7.64 18.85 -5.75
C THR A 207 6.14 18.68 -5.64
N SER A 208 5.65 17.90 -4.67
CA SER A 208 4.22 17.63 -4.50
C SER A 208 3.66 18.29 -3.26
N GLU A 209 2.50 18.94 -3.43
CA GLU A 209 1.76 19.46 -2.31
C GLU A 209 1.16 18.31 -1.52
N ALA A 210 1.39 18.35 -0.22
CA ALA A 210 0.96 17.27 0.63
C ALA A 210 -0.50 17.38 1.05
N VAL A 211 -1.16 16.23 1.07
CA VAL A 211 -2.56 16.11 1.49
C VAL A 211 -2.59 15.82 2.99
N THR A 212 -3.26 16.68 3.75
CA THR A 212 -3.48 16.46 5.18
C THR A 212 -4.43 15.28 5.38
N ARG A 213 -3.99 14.31 6.19
CA ARG A 213 -4.75 13.14 6.59
C ARG A 213 -4.94 13.09 8.09
N LYS A 214 -6.03 12.46 8.49
CA LYS A 214 -6.32 12.10 9.88
C LYS A 214 -6.52 10.59 9.96
N LEU A 215 -5.75 9.93 10.80
CA LEU A 215 -5.79 8.49 10.98
C LEU A 215 -6.17 8.16 12.42
N SER A 216 -7.34 7.53 12.58
CA SER A 216 -7.81 7.08 13.89
C SER A 216 -6.99 5.89 14.41
N ALA A 217 -6.99 5.69 15.72
CA ALA A 217 -6.25 4.60 16.39
C ALA A 217 -6.52 3.23 15.76
N GLY A 218 -5.46 2.47 15.48
CA GLY A 218 -5.54 1.13 14.88
C GLY A 218 -6.06 1.10 13.44
N LYS A 219 -6.17 2.25 12.77
CA LYS A 219 -6.49 2.34 11.35
C LYS A 219 -5.23 2.46 10.51
N THR A 220 -5.37 2.05 9.25
CA THR A 220 -4.31 2.09 8.25
C THR A 220 -4.77 2.92 7.06
N ASP A 221 -3.86 3.72 6.53
CA ASP A 221 -3.97 4.39 5.24
C ASP A 221 -2.92 3.81 4.26
N SER A 222 -3.16 3.91 2.97
CA SER A 222 -2.29 3.32 1.94
C SER A 222 -2.14 4.24 0.74
N TRP A 223 -0.90 4.40 0.30
CA TRP A 223 -0.47 5.39 -0.67
C TRP A 223 0.39 4.71 -1.73
N ASP A 224 0.24 5.15 -2.97
CA ASP A 224 1.08 4.72 -4.09
C ASP A 224 2.09 5.82 -4.39
N MET A 225 3.36 5.45 -4.55
CA MET A 225 4.43 6.39 -4.91
C MET A 225 4.96 6.01 -6.29
N LEU A 226 4.80 6.91 -7.25
CA LEU A 226 5.23 6.73 -8.63
C LEU A 226 6.60 7.37 -8.82
N VAL A 227 7.62 6.56 -9.13
CA VAL A 227 8.98 7.04 -9.35
C VAL A 227 9.15 7.44 -10.82
N GLN A 228 9.19 8.75 -11.08
CA GLN A 228 9.31 9.35 -12.40
C GLN A 228 10.59 10.17 -12.47
N GLN A 229 11.69 9.56 -12.93
CA GLN A 229 12.87 10.34 -13.32
C GLN A 229 12.78 10.77 -14.78
N THR A 230 13.24 11.97 -15.04
CA THR A 230 13.48 12.47 -16.38
C THR A 230 14.87 12.00 -16.79
N TYR A 231 14.96 10.96 -17.63
CA TYR A 231 16.24 10.65 -18.28
C TYR A 231 16.61 11.82 -19.20
N GLU A 232 17.50 12.71 -18.77
CA GLU A 232 18.34 13.41 -19.73
C GLU A 232 19.26 12.35 -20.34
N VAL A 233 18.87 11.86 -21.52
CA VAL A 233 19.74 11.06 -22.38
C VAL A 233 20.91 11.97 -22.77
N HIS A 234 21.97 11.96 -21.98
CA HIS A 234 23.27 12.40 -22.45
C HIS A 234 23.72 11.38 -23.49
N ASN A 235 23.38 11.66 -24.74
CA ASN A 235 24.02 11.01 -25.87
C ASN A 235 25.53 11.27 -25.77
N PRO A 236 26.37 10.23 -25.86
CA PRO A 236 27.82 10.36 -25.79
C PRO A 236 28.39 11.24 -26.92
#